data_AF-A0AAW9KLN0-F1
#
_entry.id   AF-A0AAW9KLN0-F1
#
_cell.length_a   1.000
_cell.length_b   1.000
_cell.length_c   1.000
_cell.angle_alpha   90.00
_cell.angle_beta   90.00
_cell.angle_gamma   90.00
#
_symmetry.space_group_name_H-M   'P 1'
#
loop_
_entity.id
_entity.type
_entity.pdbx_description
1 polymer ?
#
loop_
_entity_poly.entity_id
_entity_poly.type
_entity_poly.pdbx_seq_one_letter_code
_entity_poly.pdbx_strand_id
1 'polypeptide(L)'
;TKECVVVVDKDGIITMMSKCYKEFLGYDNPEGKYVEDIIDNTRLPKILKSGNIEYGDVQLIKNKEVIAMRVPIKTNGDITGAIGKIMFKDIEELILLNNKLNRLKNEVEFYKSELGKERSEKYSFDNIIGISKKAIEVK
;
A
#
# COMPACT_ATOMS: atom_id res chain seq x y z
N THR A 1 16.09 10.89 5.61
CA THR A 1 15.07 10.12 4.86
C THR A 1 13.70 10.58 5.32
N LYS A 2 12.75 10.85 4.41
CA LYS A 2 11.34 11.17 4.79
C LYS A 2 10.61 9.95 5.36
N GLU A 3 11.17 8.75 5.18
CA GLU A 3 10.57 7.51 5.65
C GLU A 3 10.73 7.35 7.16
N CYS A 4 9.64 7.00 7.82
CA CYS A 4 9.60 6.63 9.23
C CYS A 4 9.89 5.13 9.34
N VAL A 5 11.14 4.78 9.65
CA VAL A 5 11.62 3.39 9.75
C VAL A 5 12.33 3.16 11.09
N VAL A 6 12.12 1.99 11.68
CA VAL A 6 12.85 1.48 12.83
C VAL A 6 13.40 0.08 12.51
N VAL A 7 14.59 -0.21 12.99
CA VAL A 7 15.23 -1.53 12.87
C VAL A 7 15.58 -2.03 14.26
N VAL A 8 15.28 -3.31 14.50
CA VAL A 8 15.60 -4.00 15.75
C VAL A 8 16.42 -5.24 15.47
N ASP A 9 17.26 -5.64 16.43
CA ASP A 9 17.94 -6.93 16.40
C ASP A 9 17.00 -8.09 16.82
N LYS A 10 17.56 -9.30 16.90
CA LYS A 10 16.83 -10.53 17.27
C LYS A 10 16.19 -10.48 18.66
N ASP A 11 16.74 -9.67 19.57
CA ASP A 11 16.31 -9.55 20.96
C ASP A 11 15.31 -8.39 21.13
N GLY A 12 15.01 -7.67 20.05
CA GLY A 12 14.06 -6.56 20.03
C GLY A 12 14.66 -5.23 20.44
N ILE A 13 15.99 -5.12 20.50
CA ILE A 13 16.70 -3.89 20.78
C ILE A 13 16.78 -3.03 19.52
N ILE A 14 16.47 -1.75 19.64
CA ILE A 14 16.53 -0.80 18.53
C ILE A 14 18.00 -0.57 18.15
N THR A 15 18.35 -0.93 16.90
CA THR A 15 19.69 -0.71 16.33
C THR A 15 19.74 0.54 15.46
N MET A 16 18.60 0.98 14.94
CA MET A 16 18.48 2.21 14.15
C MET A 16 17.04 2.73 14.19
N MET A 17 16.87 4.03 14.39
CA MET A 17 15.59 4.70 14.15
C MET A 17 15.78 5.92 13.25
N SER A 18 14.97 6.03 12.20
CA SER A 18 15.04 7.16 11.28
C SER A 18 14.61 8.46 11.96
N LYS A 19 15.14 9.60 11.49
CA LYS A 19 14.78 10.92 12.00
C LYS A 19 13.27 11.17 11.99
N CYS A 20 12.58 10.76 10.92
CA CYS A 20 11.12 10.85 10.82
C CYS A 20 10.42 10.12 11.98
N TYR A 21 10.87 8.90 12.31
CA TYR A 21 10.25 8.08 13.35
C TYR A 21 10.55 8.67 14.74
N LYS A 22 11.78 9.15 14.96
CA LYS A 22 12.19 9.89 16.17
C LYS A 22 11.31 11.11 16.42
N GLU A 23 11.13 11.95 15.39
CA GLU A 23 10.25 13.13 15.44
C GLU A 23 8.78 12.75 15.68
N PHE A 24 8.30 11.68 15.04
CA PHE A 24 6.93 11.19 15.23
C PHE A 24 6.65 10.74 16.66
N LEU A 25 7.59 10.01 17.27
CA LEU A 25 7.47 9.56 18.65
C LEU A 25 7.87 10.63 19.68
N GLY A 26 8.68 11.61 19.30
CA GLY A 26 9.27 12.59 20.22
C GLY A 26 10.42 12.01 21.05
N TYR A 27 11.27 11.17 20.45
CA TYR A 27 12.44 10.55 21.12
C TYR A 27 13.73 10.89 20.39
N ASP A 28 14.76 11.33 21.13
CA ASP A 28 16.05 11.67 20.54
C ASP A 28 17.00 10.46 20.43
N ASN A 29 17.08 9.64 21.49
CA ASN A 29 18.01 8.51 21.61
C ASN A 29 17.29 7.19 21.98
N PRO A 30 16.52 6.60 21.05
CA PRO A 30 15.84 5.32 21.25
C PRO A 30 16.76 4.10 21.05
N GLU A 31 17.89 4.24 20.37
CA GLU A 31 18.82 3.13 20.11
C GLU A 31 19.37 2.51 21.42
N GLY A 32 19.55 1.19 21.42
CA GLY A 32 20.02 0.43 22.58
C GLY A 32 18.93 0.08 23.61
N LYS A 33 17.68 0.45 23.37
CA LYS A 33 16.52 0.13 24.23
C LYS A 33 15.62 -0.90 23.56
N TYR A 34 14.81 -1.59 24.36
CA TYR A 34 13.77 -2.48 23.83
C TYR A 34 12.73 -1.66 23.08
N VAL A 35 12.30 -2.17 21.93
CA VAL A 35 11.31 -1.49 21.10
C VAL A 35 9.96 -1.34 21.77
N GLU A 36 9.60 -2.26 22.67
CA GLU A 36 8.35 -2.22 23.45
C GLU A 36 8.33 -1.07 24.47
N ASP A 37 9.50 -0.62 24.93
CA ASP A 37 9.60 0.52 25.87
C ASP A 37 9.48 1.88 25.15
N ILE A 38 9.62 1.90 23.83
CA ILE A 38 9.69 3.11 23.00
C ILE A 38 8.45 3.28 22.11
N ILE A 39 7.88 2.16 21.65
CA ILE A 39 6.78 2.16 20.69
C ILE A 39 5.60 1.38 21.27
N ASP A 40 4.61 2.11 21.76
CA ASP A 40 3.36 1.53 22.26
C ASP A 40 2.71 0.60 21.23
N ASN A 41 2.22 -0.54 21.69
CA ASN A 41 1.51 -1.54 20.87
C ASN A 41 2.32 -2.06 19.67
N THR A 42 3.66 -2.00 19.73
CA THR A 42 4.50 -2.54 18.65
C THR A 42 4.33 -4.04 18.51
N ARG A 43 4.21 -4.51 17.26
CA ARG A 43 4.14 -5.94 16.93
C ARG A 43 5.48 -6.50 16.45
N LEU A 44 6.57 -5.71 16.48
CA LEU A 44 7.90 -6.20 16.09
C LEU A 44 8.35 -7.47 16.85
N PRO A 45 8.10 -7.62 18.18
CA PRO A 45 8.39 -8.87 18.88
C PRO A 45 7.65 -10.09 18.31
N LYS A 46 6.43 -9.91 17.82
CA LYS A 46 5.66 -10.98 17.15
C LYS A 46 6.28 -11.36 15.81
N ILE A 47 6.81 -10.39 15.07
CA ILE A 47 7.52 -10.61 13.79
C ILE A 47 8.82 -11.37 14.02
N LEU A 48 9.57 -11.01 15.07
CA LEU A 48 10.79 -11.72 15.46
C LEU A 48 10.50 -13.19 15.82
N LYS A 49 9.39 -13.47 16.51
CA LYS A 49 8.99 -14.83 16.88
C LYS A 49 8.43 -15.66 15.73
N SER A 50 7.61 -15.04 14.87
CA SER A 50 6.88 -15.76 13.81
C SER A 50 7.61 -15.85 12.48
N GLY A 51 8.49 -14.88 12.17
CA GLY A 51 9.11 -14.76 10.87
C GLY A 51 8.16 -14.43 9.72
N ASN A 52 6.93 -14.00 10.04
CA ASN A 52 5.91 -13.58 9.08
C ASN A 52 6.02 -12.09 8.76
N ILE A 53 5.60 -11.72 7.55
CA ILE A 53 5.54 -10.32 7.10
C ILE A 53 4.15 -9.76 7.40
N GLU A 54 4.07 -8.52 7.87
CA GLU A 54 2.84 -7.75 7.98
C GLU A 54 2.92 -6.55 7.03
N TYR A 55 2.11 -6.54 5.96
CA TYR A 55 2.23 -5.55 4.87
C TYR A 55 1.54 -4.21 5.13
N GLY A 56 0.62 -4.14 6.09
CA GLY A 56 -0.19 -2.94 6.34
C GLY A 56 -1.26 -3.21 7.38
N ASP A 57 -0.88 -3.09 8.66
CA ASP A 57 -1.76 -3.28 9.80
C ASP A 57 -1.98 -1.95 10.53
N VAL A 58 -3.19 -1.75 11.05
CA VAL A 58 -3.52 -0.55 11.84
C VAL A 58 -2.85 -0.67 13.21
N GLN A 59 -2.09 0.34 13.59
CA GLN A 59 -1.49 0.44 14.92
C GLN A 59 -1.84 1.79 15.53
N LEU A 60 -2.23 1.79 16.81
CA LEU A 60 -2.42 3.01 17.58
C LEU A 60 -1.10 3.40 18.25
N ILE A 61 -0.52 4.53 17.83
CA ILE A 61 0.70 5.10 18.42
C ILE A 61 0.40 6.54 18.84
N LYS A 62 0.61 6.88 20.11
CA LYS A 62 0.35 8.24 20.66
C LYS A 62 -1.04 8.78 20.28
N ASN A 63 -2.07 7.92 20.41
CA ASN A 63 -3.46 8.23 20.07
C ASN A 63 -3.72 8.58 18.59
N LYS A 64 -2.84 8.15 17.68
CA LYS A 64 -3.01 8.26 16.23
C LYS A 64 -2.99 6.88 15.60
N GLU A 65 -3.98 6.63 14.73
CA GLU A 65 -4.01 5.43 13.92
C GLU A 65 -3.04 5.57 12.75
N VAL A 66 -2.06 4.67 12.70
CA VAL A 66 -1.09 4.59 11.61
C VAL A 66 -1.21 3.26 10.91
N ILE A 67 -0.83 3.23 9.63
CA ILE A 67 -0.66 1.99 8.89
C ILE A 67 0.81 1.61 8.96
N ALA A 68 1.11 0.46 9.55
CA ALA A 68 2.46 -0.02 9.75
C ALA A 68 2.73 -1.28 8.92
N MET A 69 3.93 -1.35 8.36
CA MET A 69 4.50 -2.54 7.74
C MET A 69 5.63 -3.08 8.61
N ARG A 70 5.75 -4.40 8.73
CA ARG A 70 6.81 -5.05 9.50
C ARG A 70 7.35 -6.27 8.76
N VAL A 71 8.67 -6.37 8.67
CA VAL A 71 9.36 -7.40 7.89
C VAL A 71 10.49 -7.98 8.72
N PRO A 72 10.60 -9.31 8.88
CA PRO A 72 11.73 -9.94 9.55
C PRO A 72 12.97 -9.86 8.65
N ILE A 73 14.13 -9.61 9.27
CA ILE A 73 15.43 -9.69 8.62
C ILE A 73 15.94 -11.12 8.83
N LYS A 74 16.25 -11.81 7.72
CA LYS A 74 16.76 -13.18 7.75
C LYS A 74 18.18 -13.23 7.20
N THR A 75 19.08 -13.89 7.92
CA THR A 75 20.45 -14.18 7.49
C THR A 75 20.66 -15.68 7.59
N ASN A 76 21.05 -16.34 6.50
CA ASN A 76 21.24 -17.80 6.44
C ASN A 76 20.01 -18.63 6.88
N GLY A 77 18.80 -18.09 6.71
CA GLY A 77 17.56 -18.74 7.12
C GLY A 77 17.09 -18.37 8.54
N ASP A 78 17.98 -17.84 9.38
CA ASP A 78 17.66 -17.44 10.74
C ASP A 78 17.20 -15.99 10.82
N ILE A 79 16.24 -15.70 11.70
CA ILE A 79 15.78 -14.33 11.95
C ILE A 79 16.83 -13.61 12.81
N THR A 80 17.46 -12.60 12.24
CA THR A 80 18.50 -11.80 12.91
C THR A 80 18.00 -10.43 13.37
N GLY A 81 16.76 -10.08 13.04
CA GLY A 81 16.15 -8.80 13.41
C GLY A 81 14.84 -8.56 12.68
N ALA A 82 14.34 -7.33 12.77
CA ALA A 82 13.14 -6.92 12.04
C ALA A 82 13.16 -5.42 11.71
N ILE A 83 12.43 -5.05 10.67
CA ILE A 83 12.20 -3.68 10.22
C ILE A 83 10.74 -3.34 10.45
N GLY A 84 10.47 -2.19 11.06
CA GLY A 84 9.15 -1.57 11.12
C GLY A 84 9.12 -0.27 10.33
N LYS A 85 8.07 -0.04 9.56
CA LYS A 85 7.88 1.19 8.77
C LYS A 85 6.47 1.73 8.94
N ILE A 86 6.35 3.02 9.21
CA ILE A 86 5.06 3.73 9.11
C ILE A 86 4.83 4.05 7.64
N MET A 87 3.81 3.44 7.05
CA MET A 87 3.39 3.64 5.67
C MET A 87 2.54 4.89 5.53
N PHE A 88 1.58 5.08 6.44
CA PHE A 88 0.69 6.24 6.52
C PHE A 88 0.63 6.71 7.96
N LYS A 89 0.80 8.03 8.17
CA LYS A 89 0.80 8.64 9.52
C LYS A 89 -0.62 8.92 10.04
N ASP A 90 -1.60 8.83 9.15
CA ASP A 90 -3.01 9.02 9.41
C ASP A 90 -3.81 8.11 8.46
N ILE A 91 -4.81 7.41 8.98
CA ILE A 91 -5.69 6.58 8.16
C ILE A 91 -6.53 7.42 7.19
N GLU A 92 -6.80 8.69 7.51
CA GLU A 92 -7.47 9.62 6.61
C GLU A 92 -6.69 9.83 5.30
N GLU A 93 -5.34 9.83 5.36
CA GLU A 93 -4.49 9.95 4.16
C GLU A 93 -4.70 8.76 3.21
N LEU A 94 -4.86 7.56 3.77
CA LEU A 94 -5.17 6.36 3.00
C LEU A 94 -6.57 6.41 2.37
N ILE A 95 -7.57 6.87 3.14
CA ILE A 95 -8.95 7.02 2.67
C ILE A 95 -9.01 8.02 1.50
N LEU A 96 -8.33 9.17 1.62
CA LEU A 96 -8.26 10.18 0.57
C LEU A 96 -7.62 9.63 -0.72
N LEU A 97 -6.53 8.87 -0.59
CA LEU A 97 -5.87 8.24 -1.73
C LEU A 97 -6.78 7.21 -2.41
N ASN A 98 -7.47 6.38 -1.62
CA ASN A 98 -8.42 5.39 -2.13
C ASN A 98 -9.57 6.06 -2.90
N ASN A 99 -10.13 7.15 -2.36
CA ASN A 99 -11.18 7.91 -3.03
C ASN A 99 -10.71 8.49 -4.38
N LYS A 100 -9.49 9.03 -4.43
CA LYS A 100 -8.90 9.54 -5.68
C LYS A 100 -8.69 8.42 -6.70
N LEU A 101 -8.19 7.26 -6.27
CA LEU A 101 -8.00 6.11 -7.14
C LEU A 101 -9.32 5.59 -7.71
N ASN A 102 -10.35 5.48 -6.87
CA ASN A 102 -11.67 5.04 -7.32
C ASN A 102 -12.29 6.01 -8.32
N ARG A 103 -12.16 7.32 -8.08
CA ARG A 103 -12.60 8.33 -9.05
C ARG A 103 -11.90 8.17 -10.40
N LEU A 104 -10.58 8.03 -10.42
CA LEU A 104 -9.82 7.85 -11.66
C LEU A 104 -10.20 6.56 -12.40
N LYS A 105 -10.41 5.46 -11.67
CA LYS A 105 -10.89 4.20 -12.27
C LYS A 105 -12.26 4.40 -12.91
N ASN A 106 -13.18 5.08 -12.22
CA ASN A 106 -14.52 5.34 -12.73
C ASN A 106 -14.49 6.23 -13.99
N GLU A 107 -13.65 7.27 -14.02
CA GLU A 107 -13.47 8.11 -15.21
C GLU A 107 -12.93 7.29 -16.40
N VAL A 108 -11.92 6.42 -16.17
CA VAL A 108 -11.38 5.53 -17.22
C VAL A 108 -12.45 4.57 -17.76
N GLU A 109 -13.22 3.94 -16.88
CA GLU A 109 -14.29 3.02 -17.29
C GLU A 109 -15.42 3.76 -18.03
N PHE A 110 -15.78 4.97 -17.59
CA PHE A 110 -16.72 5.83 -18.30
C PHE A 110 -16.25 6.10 -19.75
N TYR A 111 -15.01 6.57 -19.93
CA TYR A 111 -14.48 6.87 -21.27
C TYR A 111 -14.37 5.64 -22.17
N LYS A 112 -13.98 4.47 -21.62
CA LYS A 112 -13.99 3.21 -22.38
C LYS A 112 -15.40 2.85 -22.85
N SER A 113 -16.40 3.01 -21.98
CA SER A 113 -17.80 2.70 -22.33
C SER A 113 -18.35 3.62 -23.42
N GLU A 114 -18.04 4.91 -23.38
CA GLU A 114 -18.47 5.88 -24.39
C GLU A 114 -17.79 5.64 -25.75
N LEU A 115 -16.48 5.36 -25.78
CA LEU A 115 -15.77 4.98 -27.02
C LEU A 115 -16.29 3.66 -27.62
N GLY A 116 -16.78 2.74 -26.79
CA GLY A 116 -17.43 1.51 -27.22
C GLY A 116 -18.75 1.78 -27.95
N LYS A 117 -19.59 2.67 -27.40
CA LYS A 117 -20.90 3.04 -27.97
C LYS A 117 -20.76 3.77 -29.31
N GLU A 118 -19.84 4.72 -29.43
CA GLU A 118 -19.60 5.43 -30.70
C GLU A 118 -19.16 4.51 -31.84
N ARG A 119 -18.46 3.40 -31.55
CA ARG A 119 -18.02 2.43 -32.56
C ARG A 119 -19.14 1.51 -33.04
N SER A 120 -20.02 1.08 -32.14
CA SER A 120 -21.18 0.25 -32.51
C SER A 120 -22.23 1.02 -33.30
N GLU A 121 -22.41 2.32 -33.02
CA GLU A 121 -23.43 3.13 -33.70
C GLU A 121 -22.99 3.61 -35.10
N LYS A 122 -21.68 3.72 -35.38
CA LYS A 122 -21.19 4.15 -36.71
C LYS A 122 -21.29 3.08 -37.79
N TYR A 123 -21.34 1.79 -37.44
CA TYR A 123 -21.31 0.69 -38.42
C TYR A 123 -22.39 -0.35 -38.12
N SER A 124 -23.59 -0.15 -38.68
CA SER A 124 -24.56 -1.24 -38.91
C SER A 124 -24.32 -1.86 -40.29
N PHE A 125 -24.69 -3.14 -40.49
CA PHE A 125 -24.77 -3.76 -41.83
C PHE A 125 -25.63 -2.93 -42.79
N ASP A 126 -26.56 -2.13 -42.25
CA ASP A 126 -27.37 -1.18 -43.01
C ASP A 126 -26.54 -0.10 -43.71
N ASN A 127 -25.40 0.29 -43.12
CA ASN A 127 -24.52 1.36 -43.60
C ASN A 127 -23.54 0.89 -44.70
N ILE A 128 -23.52 -0.41 -45.02
CA ILE A 128 -22.67 -0.96 -46.09
C ILE A 128 -23.44 -0.86 -47.42
N ILE A 129 -23.01 0.02 -48.32
CA ILE A 129 -23.54 0.09 -49.70
C ILE A 129 -22.89 -1.03 -50.52
N GLY A 130 -23.54 -2.20 -50.54
CA GLY A 130 -23.16 -3.33 -51.39
C GLY A 130 -23.96 -3.34 -52.68
N ILE A 131 -23.31 -3.10 -53.82
CA ILE A 131 -23.93 -3.18 -55.16
C ILE A 131 -23.87 -4.59 -55.80
N SER A 132 -23.27 -5.57 -55.11
CA SER A 132 -23.19 -6.94 -55.63
C SER A 132 -24.40 -7.78 -55.22
N LYS A 133 -24.89 -8.62 -56.13
CA LYS A 133 -26.05 -9.50 -55.92
C LYS A 133 -25.94 -10.35 -54.64
N LYS A 134 -24.74 -10.86 -54.34
CA LYS A 134 -24.45 -11.65 -53.13
C LYS A 134 -24.49 -10.83 -51.83
N ALA A 135 -24.25 -9.52 -51.89
CA ALA A 135 -24.30 -8.65 -50.72
C ALA A 135 -25.74 -8.29 -50.32
N ILE A 136 -26.68 -8.34 -51.26
CA ILE A 136 -28.10 -8.06 -51.02
C ILE A 136 -28.81 -9.27 -50.37
N GLU A 137 -28.38 -10.50 -50.66
CA GLU A 137 -28.96 -11.74 -50.08
C GLU A 137 -28.64 -11.97 -48.60
N VAL A 138 -27.68 -11.23 -48.03
CA VAL A 138 -27.18 -11.42 -46.64
C VAL A 138 -27.56 -10.24 -45.71
N LYS A 139 -28.17 -9.19 -46.27
CA LYS A 139 -28.87 -8.16 -45.49
C LYS A 139 -30.21 -8.71 -45.00
#